data_AF-A0A3Q3GQZ9-F1
#
_entry.id   AF-A0A3Q3GQZ9-F1
#
_cell.length_a   1.000
_cell.length_b   1.000
_cell.length_c   1.000
_cell.angle_alpha   90.00
_cell.angle_beta   90.00
_cell.angle_gamma   90.00
#
_symmetry.space_group_name_H-M   'P 1'
#
loop_
_entity.id
_entity.type
_entity.pdbx_description
1 polymer ?
#
loop_
_entity_poly.entity_id
_entity_poly.type
_entity_poly.pdbx_seq_one_letter_code
_entity_poly.pdbx_strand_id
1 'polypeptide(L)'
;MADKEEQVQKAKLAEQAERYDDMAANMKCVTELGSELSNEERNLLSVAYKNVVGARRSSWRVISSIEQKTTTDDEKKLKLAKEYREKVEKELKDICLEVLGLLDNHLICGAKISDSKVFYLKMKGDYYRYLAEVACGDERQSVIKCSQDAYDEALKTAEGDMQPTHPIRLGLALNFSVFFYEIVNSPEKACELAKRAFDDAIAELDNLSSDSYKDSTLIMQLLRDNLTLWTSDTQGDGEGEQEETEPAAEKN
;
A
#
# COMPACT_ATOMS: atom_id res chain seq x y z
N MET A 1 -18.48 21.85 -16.26
CA MET A 1 -19.29 21.56 -15.04
C MET A 1 -20.25 20.41 -15.28
N ALA A 2 -21.13 20.46 -16.29
CA ALA A 2 -22.05 19.36 -16.60
C ALA A 2 -21.34 18.01 -16.87
N ASP A 3 -20.23 18.02 -17.61
CA ASP A 3 -19.46 16.79 -17.91
C ASP A 3 -18.82 16.18 -16.64
N LYS A 4 -18.20 16.99 -15.77
CA LYS A 4 -17.61 16.50 -14.51
C LYS A 4 -18.65 15.83 -13.61
N GLU A 5 -19.80 16.48 -13.42
CA GLU A 5 -20.87 15.96 -12.57
C GLU A 5 -21.46 14.67 -13.14
N GLU A 6 -21.65 14.57 -14.45
CA GLU A 6 -22.09 13.34 -15.11
C GLU A 6 -21.11 12.18 -14.91
N GLN A 7 -19.80 12.43 -15.06
CA GLN A 7 -18.77 11.41 -14.83
C GLN A 7 -18.76 10.94 -13.36
N VAL A 8 -18.90 11.85 -12.40
CA VAL A 8 -18.99 11.50 -10.97
C VAL A 8 -20.24 10.66 -10.69
N GLN A 9 -21.39 11.00 -11.29
CA GLN A 9 -22.61 10.19 -11.14
C GLN A 9 -22.43 8.79 -11.74
N LYS A 10 -21.79 8.67 -12.90
CA LYS A 10 -21.46 7.36 -13.50
C LYS A 10 -20.51 6.55 -12.61
N ALA A 11 -19.51 7.19 -12.00
CA ALA A 11 -18.61 6.54 -11.06
C ALA A 11 -19.35 5.97 -9.84
N LYS A 12 -20.31 6.73 -9.27
CA LYS A 12 -21.15 6.25 -8.16
C LYS A 12 -22.04 5.07 -8.55
N LEU A 13 -22.62 5.10 -9.76
CA LEU A 13 -23.38 3.96 -10.28
C LEU A 13 -22.49 2.73 -10.50
N ALA A 14 -21.28 2.94 -11.01
CA ALA A 14 -20.30 1.88 -11.21
C ALA A 14 -19.83 1.27 -9.87
N GLU A 15 -19.65 2.08 -8.83
CA GLU A 15 -19.37 1.61 -7.47
C GLU A 15 -20.47 0.69 -6.94
N GLN A 16 -21.74 1.11 -7.05
CA GLN A 16 -22.90 0.29 -6.63
C GLN A 16 -23.05 -1.01 -7.41
N ALA A 17 -22.58 -1.02 -8.65
CA ALA A 17 -22.57 -2.20 -9.52
C ALA A 17 -21.27 -3.03 -9.41
N GLU A 18 -20.35 -2.64 -8.51
CA GLU A 18 -19.01 -3.25 -8.35
C GLU A 18 -18.18 -3.30 -9.65
N ARG A 19 -18.48 -2.40 -10.59
CA ARG A 19 -17.74 -2.24 -11.86
C ARG A 19 -16.59 -1.26 -11.68
N TYR A 20 -15.59 -1.66 -10.89
CA TYR A 20 -14.50 -0.77 -10.50
C TYR A 20 -13.62 -0.29 -11.68
N ASP A 21 -13.50 -1.08 -12.76
CA ASP A 21 -12.82 -0.65 -13.98
C ASP A 21 -13.54 0.54 -14.66
N ASP A 22 -14.87 0.48 -14.75
CA ASP A 22 -15.68 1.60 -15.24
C ASP A 22 -15.58 2.80 -14.29
N MET A 23 -15.62 2.55 -12.98
CA MET A 23 -15.48 3.59 -11.95
C MET A 23 -14.15 4.32 -12.11
N ALA A 24 -13.04 3.59 -12.31
CA ALA A 24 -11.72 4.16 -12.51
C ALA A 24 -11.64 4.99 -13.79
N ALA A 25 -12.21 4.49 -14.89
CA ALA A 25 -12.26 5.23 -16.16
C ALA A 25 -13.03 6.56 -16.04
N ASN A 26 -14.19 6.58 -15.36
CA ASN A 26 -14.94 7.82 -15.14
C ASN A 26 -14.14 8.78 -14.22
N MET A 27 -13.54 8.28 -13.14
CA MET A 27 -12.75 9.12 -12.22
C MET A 27 -11.44 9.63 -12.81
N LYS A 28 -10.86 8.90 -13.76
CA LYS A 28 -9.75 9.38 -14.60
C LYS A 28 -10.17 10.61 -15.40
N CYS A 29 -11.29 10.52 -16.13
CA CYS A 29 -11.83 11.66 -16.87
C CYS A 29 -12.07 12.87 -15.95
N VAL A 30 -12.67 12.65 -14.76
CA VAL A 30 -12.88 13.71 -13.76
C VAL A 30 -11.57 14.39 -13.35
N THR A 31 -10.49 13.62 -13.21
CA THR A 31 -9.16 14.12 -12.83
C THR A 31 -8.51 14.91 -13.96
N GLU A 32 -8.59 14.41 -15.20
CA GLU A 32 -7.99 15.03 -16.38
C GLU A 32 -8.69 16.35 -16.79
N LEU A 33 -9.95 16.57 -16.37
CA LEU A 33 -10.64 17.86 -16.52
C LEU A 33 -9.96 19.02 -15.76
N GLY A 34 -8.98 18.75 -14.90
CA GLY A 34 -8.04 19.74 -14.35
C GLY A 34 -8.57 20.58 -13.18
N SER A 35 -9.76 20.28 -12.66
CA SER A 35 -10.27 20.88 -11.42
C SER A 35 -9.78 20.10 -10.20
N GLU A 36 -9.48 20.79 -9.11
CA GLU A 36 -9.18 20.15 -7.82
C GLU A 36 -10.34 19.22 -7.39
N LEU A 37 -9.97 18.02 -6.92
CA LEU A 37 -10.95 17.04 -6.48
C LEU A 37 -11.45 17.37 -5.07
N SER A 38 -12.77 17.32 -4.90
CA SER A 38 -13.40 17.36 -3.58
C SER A 38 -12.99 16.12 -2.75
N ASN A 39 -13.24 16.16 -1.43
CA ASN A 39 -12.96 15.00 -0.58
C ASN A 39 -13.76 13.75 -1.04
N GLU A 40 -15.00 13.93 -1.48
CA GLU A 40 -15.81 12.84 -2.01
C GLU A 40 -15.21 12.28 -3.32
N GLU A 41 -14.84 13.14 -4.26
CA GLU A 41 -14.23 12.75 -5.54
C GLU A 41 -12.88 12.05 -5.33
N ARG A 42 -12.08 12.53 -4.38
CA ARG A 42 -10.81 11.90 -4.00
C ARG A 42 -11.00 10.51 -3.42
N ASN A 43 -12.02 10.34 -2.58
CA ASN A 43 -12.39 9.03 -2.03
C ASN A 43 -12.86 8.08 -3.14
N LEU A 44 -13.71 8.53 -4.06
CA LEU A 44 -14.15 7.73 -5.22
C LEU A 44 -12.96 7.28 -6.07
N LEU A 45 -12.04 8.20 -6.40
CA LEU A 45 -10.82 7.87 -7.16
C LEU A 45 -10.00 6.77 -6.44
N SER A 46 -9.79 6.93 -5.14
CA SER A 46 -9.03 5.96 -4.34
C SER A 46 -9.72 4.60 -4.26
N VAL A 47 -11.04 4.56 -4.03
CA VAL A 47 -11.82 3.32 -3.98
C VAL A 47 -11.78 2.60 -5.33
N ALA A 48 -11.95 3.34 -6.43
CA ALA A 48 -11.95 2.78 -7.78
C ALA A 48 -10.64 2.06 -8.07
N TYR A 49 -9.52 2.78 -8.01
CA TYR A 49 -8.22 2.21 -8.35
C TYR A 49 -7.73 1.18 -7.32
N LYS A 50 -8.05 1.33 -6.03
CA LYS A 50 -7.74 0.31 -5.00
C LYS A 50 -8.38 -1.04 -5.35
N ASN A 51 -9.64 -1.04 -5.77
CA ASN A 51 -10.32 -2.29 -6.14
C ASN A 51 -9.80 -2.86 -7.46
N VAL A 52 -9.57 -2.01 -8.47
CA VAL A 52 -8.99 -2.43 -9.75
C VAL A 52 -7.62 -3.08 -9.54
N VAL A 53 -6.68 -2.39 -8.87
CA VAL A 53 -5.32 -2.92 -8.63
C VAL A 53 -5.34 -4.10 -7.66
N GLY A 54 -6.23 -4.09 -6.65
CA GLY A 54 -6.38 -5.19 -5.69
C GLY A 54 -6.77 -6.50 -6.35
N ALA A 55 -7.70 -6.46 -7.31
CA ALA A 55 -8.09 -7.63 -8.09
C ALA A 55 -6.89 -8.19 -8.89
N ARG A 56 -6.13 -7.33 -9.58
CA ARG A 56 -4.97 -7.75 -10.38
C ARG A 56 -3.84 -8.28 -9.51
N ARG A 57 -3.57 -7.68 -8.35
CA ARG A 57 -2.60 -8.17 -7.35
C ARG A 57 -2.98 -9.55 -6.83
N SER A 58 -4.26 -9.76 -6.52
CA SER A 58 -4.75 -11.08 -6.07
C SER A 58 -4.58 -12.14 -7.17
N SER A 59 -4.99 -11.83 -8.40
CA SER A 59 -4.77 -12.71 -9.55
C SER A 59 -3.29 -13.01 -9.76
N TRP A 60 -2.43 -12.01 -9.70
CA TRP A 60 -0.99 -12.18 -9.85
C TRP A 60 -0.42 -13.14 -8.80
N ARG A 61 -0.74 -12.97 -7.51
CA ARG A 61 -0.28 -13.87 -6.43
C ARG A 61 -0.68 -15.32 -6.67
N VAL A 62 -1.93 -15.55 -7.10
CA VAL A 62 -2.44 -16.89 -7.39
C VAL A 62 -1.67 -17.52 -8.55
N ILE A 63 -1.49 -16.79 -9.66
CA ILE A 63 -0.79 -17.30 -10.83
C ILE A 63 0.70 -17.52 -10.56
N SER A 64 1.36 -16.59 -9.86
CA SER A 64 2.75 -16.76 -9.41
C SER A 64 2.91 -17.99 -8.52
N SER A 65 1.96 -18.26 -7.61
CA SER A 65 1.99 -19.49 -6.80
C SER A 65 1.82 -20.75 -7.63
N ILE A 66 0.95 -20.73 -8.66
CA ILE A 66 0.77 -21.85 -9.59
C ILE A 66 2.03 -22.11 -10.41
N GLU A 67 2.66 -21.05 -10.93
CA GLU A 67 3.92 -21.14 -11.68
C GLU A 67 5.02 -21.76 -10.81
N GLN A 68 5.19 -21.28 -9.57
CA GLN A 68 6.19 -21.81 -8.63
C GLN A 68 5.97 -23.27 -8.25
N LYS A 69 4.71 -23.72 -8.16
CA LYS A 69 4.36 -25.11 -7.81
C LYS A 69 4.37 -26.06 -9.01
N THR A 70 4.41 -25.55 -10.23
CA THR A 70 4.43 -26.38 -11.44
C THR A 70 5.82 -26.98 -11.61
N THR A 71 5.89 -28.31 -11.67
CA THR A 71 7.16 -29.02 -11.83
C THR A 71 7.76 -28.76 -13.21
N THR A 72 9.09 -28.79 -13.30
CA THR A 72 9.84 -28.62 -14.55
C THR A 72 9.52 -29.69 -15.60
N ASP A 73 8.94 -30.82 -15.18
CA ASP A 73 8.58 -31.93 -16.07
C ASP A 73 7.36 -31.63 -16.94
N ASP A 74 6.54 -30.63 -16.58
CA ASP A 74 5.40 -30.15 -17.37
C ASP A 74 5.71 -28.78 -18.01
N GLU A 75 6.69 -28.77 -18.92
CA GLU A 75 7.20 -27.57 -19.59
C GLU A 75 6.08 -26.74 -20.27
N LYS A 76 5.06 -27.41 -20.81
CA LYS A 76 3.93 -26.73 -21.47
C LYS A 76 3.10 -25.95 -20.46
N LYS A 77 2.76 -26.57 -19.33
CA LYS A 77 1.99 -25.92 -18.28
C LYS A 77 2.79 -24.80 -17.61
N LEU A 78 4.09 -25.02 -17.39
CA LEU A 78 4.98 -23.99 -16.86
C LEU A 78 5.04 -22.76 -17.78
N LYS A 79 5.18 -22.99 -19.08
CA LYS A 79 5.17 -21.90 -20.08
C LYS A 79 3.85 -21.13 -20.09
N LEU A 80 2.71 -21.82 -20.07
CA LEU A 80 1.39 -21.19 -20.03
C LEU A 80 1.19 -20.36 -18.75
N ALA A 81 1.61 -20.89 -17.60
CA ALA A 81 1.53 -20.17 -16.32
C ALA A 81 2.37 -18.89 -16.35
N LYS A 82 3.60 -18.98 -16.88
CA LYS A 82 4.50 -17.84 -17.05
C LYS A 82 3.93 -16.76 -17.97
N GLU A 83 3.45 -17.13 -19.16
CA GLU A 83 2.86 -16.19 -20.12
C GLU A 83 1.63 -15.48 -19.52
N TYR A 84 0.81 -16.20 -18.75
CA TYR A 84 -0.34 -15.62 -18.09
C TYR A 84 0.05 -14.72 -16.92
N ARG A 85 1.08 -15.07 -16.13
CA ARG A 85 1.64 -14.19 -15.09
C ARG A 85 2.09 -12.87 -15.71
N GLU A 86 2.89 -12.92 -16.77
CA GLU A 86 3.45 -11.73 -17.44
C GLU A 86 2.33 -10.83 -18.02
N LYS A 87 1.24 -11.42 -18.50
CA LYS A 87 0.04 -10.66 -18.90
C LYS A 87 -0.56 -9.88 -17.73
N VAL A 88 -0.77 -10.53 -16.58
CA VAL A 88 -1.33 -9.88 -15.39
C VAL A 88 -0.37 -8.83 -14.83
N GLU A 89 0.94 -9.08 -14.86
CA GLU A 89 1.95 -8.09 -14.49
C GLU A 89 1.88 -6.84 -15.36
N LYS A 90 1.73 -7.01 -16.68
CA LYS A 90 1.58 -5.87 -17.59
C LYS A 90 0.33 -5.07 -17.25
N GLU A 91 -0.81 -5.71 -17.06
CA GLU A 91 -2.05 -5.03 -16.66
C GLU A 91 -1.87 -4.25 -15.35
N LEU A 92 -1.24 -4.86 -14.35
CA LEU A 92 -0.94 -4.22 -13.07
C LEU A 92 0.00 -3.03 -13.23
N LYS A 93 1.07 -3.18 -14.03
CA LYS A 93 2.01 -2.09 -14.33
C LYS A 93 1.30 -0.93 -15.03
N ASP A 94 0.48 -1.21 -16.03
CA ASP A 94 -0.26 -0.19 -16.79
C ASP A 94 -1.22 0.60 -15.86
N ILE A 95 -1.95 -0.09 -14.98
CA ILE A 95 -2.83 0.55 -13.97
C ILE A 95 -2.01 1.44 -13.02
N CYS A 96 -0.87 0.94 -12.52
CA CYS A 96 -0.06 1.72 -11.57
C CYS A 96 0.54 2.96 -12.23
N LEU A 97 1.08 2.83 -13.45
CA LEU A 97 1.64 3.95 -14.19
C LEU A 97 0.58 4.99 -14.57
N GLU A 98 -0.66 4.56 -14.87
CA GLU A 98 -1.77 5.48 -15.09
C GLU A 98 -2.04 6.32 -13.84
N VAL A 99 -2.17 5.69 -12.66
CA VAL A 99 -2.41 6.42 -11.41
C VAL A 99 -1.25 7.35 -11.06
N LEU A 100 -0.01 6.89 -11.22
CA LEU A 100 1.17 7.73 -11.00
C LEU A 100 1.18 8.94 -11.93
N GLY A 101 0.79 8.77 -13.20
CA GLY A 101 0.62 9.86 -14.15
C GLY A 101 -0.46 10.86 -13.73
N LEU A 102 -1.60 10.38 -13.23
CA LEU A 102 -2.65 11.26 -12.69
C LEU A 102 -2.17 12.06 -11.47
N LEU A 103 -1.44 11.40 -10.57
CA LEU A 103 -0.91 12.01 -9.35
C LEU A 103 0.09 13.13 -9.67
N ASP A 104 1.06 12.86 -10.54
CA ASP A 104 2.13 13.81 -10.85
C ASP A 104 1.66 14.97 -11.73
N ASN A 105 0.79 14.70 -12.71
CA ASN A 105 0.39 15.72 -13.69
C ASN A 105 -0.79 16.58 -13.22
N HIS A 106 -1.68 16.07 -12.37
CA HIS A 106 -2.95 16.75 -12.04
C HIS A 106 -3.18 16.95 -10.54
N LEU A 107 -2.86 15.98 -9.69
CA LEU A 107 -3.33 15.98 -8.30
C LEU A 107 -2.34 16.60 -7.32
N ILE A 108 -1.07 16.17 -7.35
CA ILE A 108 -0.04 16.66 -6.41
C ILE A 108 0.29 18.13 -6.66
N CYS A 109 0.39 18.54 -7.92
CA CYS A 109 0.65 19.93 -8.30
C CYS A 109 -0.52 20.88 -7.95
N GLY A 110 -1.75 20.36 -7.91
CA GLY A 110 -2.96 21.11 -7.59
C GLY A 110 -3.30 21.15 -6.08
N ALA A 111 -2.67 20.29 -5.27
CA ALA A 111 -2.98 20.13 -3.86
C ALA A 111 -2.51 21.34 -3.02
N LYS A 112 -3.45 22.17 -2.57
CA LYS A 112 -3.17 23.35 -1.73
C LYS A 112 -3.21 23.07 -0.23
N ILE A 113 -3.92 22.02 0.17
CA ILE A 113 -4.17 21.67 1.57
C ILE A 113 -3.32 20.45 1.94
N SER A 114 -2.70 20.46 3.12
CA SER A 114 -1.81 19.39 3.59
C SER A 114 -2.48 18.02 3.58
N ASP A 115 -3.77 17.92 3.95
CA ASP A 115 -4.58 16.70 3.84
C ASP A 115 -4.55 16.07 2.46
N SER A 116 -4.83 16.88 1.44
CA SER A 116 -4.83 16.43 0.04
C SER A 116 -3.44 16.03 -0.42
N LYS A 117 -2.43 16.81 -0.05
CA LYS A 117 -1.04 16.56 -0.44
C LYS A 117 -0.53 15.23 0.16
N VAL A 118 -0.71 15.02 1.46
CA VAL A 118 -0.32 13.77 2.14
C VAL A 118 -1.10 12.59 1.58
N PHE A 119 -2.40 12.75 1.31
CA PHE A 119 -3.21 11.69 0.70
C PHE A 119 -2.65 11.26 -0.67
N TYR A 120 -2.34 12.22 -1.55
CA TYR A 120 -1.80 11.92 -2.88
C TYR A 120 -0.37 11.37 -2.84
N LEU A 121 0.49 11.89 -1.95
CA LEU A 121 1.85 11.35 -1.78
C LEU A 121 1.82 9.92 -1.20
N LYS A 122 0.95 9.66 -0.23
CA LYS A 122 0.70 8.30 0.28
C LYS A 122 0.26 7.38 -0.86
N MET A 123 -0.70 7.82 -1.67
CA MET A 123 -1.17 7.07 -2.83
C MET A 123 -0.01 6.81 -3.81
N LYS A 124 0.84 7.80 -4.11
CA LYS A 124 2.03 7.65 -4.95
C LYS A 124 2.97 6.56 -4.41
N GLY A 125 3.24 6.55 -3.11
CA GLY A 125 4.01 5.50 -2.44
C GLY A 125 3.34 4.12 -2.59
N ASP A 126 2.02 4.03 -2.39
CA ASP A 126 1.28 2.78 -2.54
C ASP A 126 1.39 2.19 -3.96
N TYR A 127 1.27 3.00 -5.01
CA TYR A 127 1.37 2.49 -6.40
C TYR A 127 2.79 2.13 -6.81
N TYR A 128 3.82 2.87 -6.35
CA TYR A 128 5.19 2.41 -6.53
C TYR A 128 5.48 1.12 -5.76
N ARG A 129 4.93 0.96 -4.56
CA ARG A 129 5.02 -0.30 -3.82
C ARG A 129 4.40 -1.46 -4.61
N TYR A 130 3.24 -1.27 -5.22
CA TYR A 130 2.63 -2.31 -6.06
C TYR A 130 3.47 -2.64 -7.30
N LEU A 131 4.13 -1.64 -7.90
CA LEU A 131 5.11 -1.87 -8.97
C LEU A 131 6.33 -2.65 -8.46
N ALA A 132 6.81 -2.37 -7.24
CA ALA A 132 7.96 -3.06 -6.65
C ALA A 132 7.69 -4.55 -6.39
N GLU A 133 6.44 -4.93 -6.11
CA GLU A 133 6.02 -6.33 -5.92
C GLU A 133 6.25 -7.19 -7.18
N VAL A 134 6.03 -6.61 -8.36
CA VAL A 134 6.14 -7.31 -9.66
C VAL A 134 7.43 -6.99 -10.43
N ALA A 135 8.22 -6.01 -9.97
CA ALA A 135 9.46 -5.61 -10.63
C ALA A 135 10.61 -6.57 -10.33
N CYS A 136 11.49 -6.75 -11.32
CA CYS A 136 12.67 -7.61 -11.26
C CYS A 136 13.93 -6.84 -11.68
N GLY A 137 15.09 -7.28 -11.18
CA GLY A 137 16.39 -6.68 -11.55
C GLY A 137 16.52 -5.21 -11.16
N ASP A 138 17.18 -4.42 -12.00
CA ASP A 138 17.51 -3.00 -11.73
C ASP A 138 16.27 -2.09 -11.63
N GLU A 139 15.19 -2.43 -12.35
CA GLU A 139 13.91 -1.70 -12.28
C GLU A 139 13.35 -1.71 -10.86
N ARG A 140 13.49 -2.84 -10.15
CA ARG A 140 12.98 -2.99 -8.78
C ARG A 140 13.62 -1.98 -7.83
N GLN A 141 14.94 -1.82 -7.87
CA GLN A 141 15.63 -0.89 -6.97
C GLN A 141 15.21 0.56 -7.21
N SER A 142 15.00 0.94 -8.48
CA SER A 142 14.51 2.28 -8.83
C SER A 142 13.10 2.52 -8.29
N VAL A 143 12.20 1.55 -8.48
CA VAL A 143 10.80 1.66 -8.04
C VAL A 143 10.71 1.68 -6.50
N ILE A 144 11.50 0.87 -5.80
CA ILE A 144 11.58 0.88 -4.32
C ILE A 144 11.99 2.26 -3.83
N LYS A 145 13.01 2.86 -4.46
CA LYS A 145 13.46 4.21 -4.10
C LYS A 145 12.35 5.25 -4.31
N CYS A 146 11.67 5.22 -5.46
CA CYS A 146 10.55 6.13 -5.72
C CYS A 146 9.40 5.96 -4.71
N SER A 147 9.10 4.72 -4.31
CA SER A 147 8.11 4.43 -3.27
C SER A 147 8.53 5.04 -1.92
N GLN A 148 9.78 4.84 -1.54
CA GLN A 148 10.32 5.35 -0.28
C GLN A 148 10.33 6.88 -0.26
N ASP A 149 10.83 7.53 -1.31
CA ASP A 149 10.89 8.99 -1.42
C ASP A 149 9.49 9.62 -1.30
N ALA A 150 8.47 8.99 -1.90
CA ALA A 150 7.07 9.44 -1.81
C ALA A 150 6.50 9.30 -0.38
N TYR A 151 6.77 8.18 0.30
CA TYR A 151 6.33 7.98 1.68
C TYR A 151 7.07 8.91 2.66
N ASP A 152 8.37 9.14 2.47
CA ASP A 152 9.17 10.05 3.29
C ASP A 152 8.67 11.50 3.14
N GLU A 153 8.37 11.97 1.92
CA GLU A 153 7.76 13.29 1.71
C GLU A 153 6.37 13.40 2.36
N ALA A 154 5.56 12.35 2.24
CA ALA A 154 4.24 12.29 2.87
C ALA A 154 4.36 12.36 4.41
N LEU A 155 5.30 11.61 4.99
CA LEU A 155 5.48 11.51 6.44
C LEU A 155 5.96 12.83 7.01
N LYS A 156 6.96 13.45 6.37
CA LYS A 156 7.46 14.78 6.75
C LYS A 156 6.36 15.85 6.72
N THR A 157 5.51 15.81 5.70
CA THR A 157 4.38 16.75 5.59
C THR A 157 3.33 16.47 6.68
N ALA A 158 3.02 15.20 6.93
CA ALA A 158 2.05 14.80 7.94
C ALA A 158 2.51 15.12 9.38
N GLU A 159 3.79 14.96 9.69
CA GLU A 159 4.35 15.27 11.01
C GLU A 159 4.32 16.78 11.32
N GLY A 160 4.46 17.63 10.31
CA GLY A 160 4.39 19.08 10.46
C GLY A 160 2.96 19.62 10.62
N ASP A 161 2.00 19.05 9.90
CA ASP A 161 0.67 19.67 9.71
C ASP A 161 -0.50 18.87 10.31
N MET A 162 -0.29 17.62 10.73
CA MET A 162 -1.37 16.72 11.21
C MET A 162 -1.11 16.18 12.61
N GLN A 163 -2.18 16.06 13.41
CA GLN A 163 -2.13 15.41 14.71
C GLN A 163 -1.79 13.90 14.58
N PRO A 164 -1.12 13.28 15.57
CA PRO A 164 -0.79 11.85 15.54
C PRO A 164 -1.98 10.93 15.35
N THR A 165 -3.15 11.33 15.84
CA THR A 165 -4.42 10.59 15.72
C THR A 165 -5.13 10.80 14.39
N HIS A 166 -4.63 11.66 13.49
CA HIS A 166 -5.30 11.94 12.23
C HIS A 166 -5.36 10.68 11.32
N PRO A 167 -6.53 10.27 10.80
CA PRO A 167 -6.66 9.02 10.04
C PRO A 167 -5.73 8.92 8.82
N ILE A 168 -5.47 10.03 8.11
CA ILE A 168 -4.54 10.04 6.97
C ILE A 168 -3.10 9.78 7.43
N ARG A 169 -2.68 10.36 8.55
CA ARG A 169 -1.32 10.18 9.11
C ARG A 169 -1.13 8.76 9.63
N LEU A 170 -2.11 8.22 10.35
CA LEU A 170 -2.12 6.82 10.80
C LEU A 170 -2.09 5.85 9.62
N GLY A 171 -2.93 6.08 8.60
CA GLY A 171 -2.98 5.23 7.41
C GLY A 171 -1.70 5.28 6.58
N LEU A 172 -1.01 6.43 6.57
CA LEU A 172 0.32 6.56 5.98
C LEU A 172 1.35 5.71 6.73
N ALA A 173 1.42 5.83 8.06
CA ALA A 173 2.35 5.04 8.88
C ALA A 173 2.09 3.53 8.75
N LEU A 174 0.82 3.12 8.68
CA LEU A 174 0.43 1.74 8.42
C LEU A 174 1.00 1.25 7.07
N ASN A 175 0.78 1.98 5.98
CA ASN A 175 1.25 1.53 4.68
C ASN A 175 2.77 1.60 4.54
N PHE A 176 3.42 2.58 5.17
CA PHE A 176 4.87 2.73 5.13
C PHE A 176 5.59 1.67 5.98
N SER A 177 5.02 1.26 7.11
CA SER A 177 5.54 0.11 7.87
C SER A 177 5.44 -1.19 7.08
N VAL A 178 4.32 -1.45 6.40
CA VAL A 178 4.17 -2.59 5.49
C VAL A 178 5.19 -2.55 4.36
N PHE A 179 5.49 -1.37 3.80
CA PHE A 179 6.55 -1.21 2.80
C PHE A 179 7.93 -1.65 3.34
N PHE A 180 8.30 -1.21 4.56
CA PHE A 180 9.57 -1.62 5.15
C PHE A 180 9.64 -3.13 5.38
N TYR A 181 8.53 -3.74 5.80
CA TYR A 181 8.45 -5.18 6.06
C TYR A 181 8.49 -5.99 4.75
N GLU A 182 7.54 -5.77 3.85
CA GLU A 182 7.31 -6.63 2.68
C GLU A 182 8.24 -6.32 1.49
N ILE A 183 8.71 -5.07 1.35
CA ILE A 183 9.44 -4.63 0.15
C ILE A 183 10.91 -4.43 0.41
N VAL A 184 11.26 -3.70 1.48
CA VAL A 184 12.66 -3.40 1.85
C VAL A 184 13.29 -4.53 2.66
N ASN A 185 12.48 -5.45 3.19
CA ASN A 185 12.93 -6.54 4.06
C ASN A 185 13.68 -6.02 5.30
N SER A 186 13.14 -4.96 5.92
CA SER A 186 13.66 -4.35 7.14
C SER A 186 12.60 -4.39 8.25
N PRO A 187 12.40 -5.56 8.88
CA PRO A 187 11.34 -5.75 9.88
C PRO A 187 11.53 -4.87 11.11
N GLU A 188 12.78 -4.59 11.51
CA GLU A 188 13.11 -3.69 12.61
C GLU A 188 12.52 -2.28 12.40
N LYS A 189 12.76 -1.70 11.20
CA LYS A 189 12.24 -0.38 10.84
C LYS A 189 10.72 -0.37 10.71
N ALA A 190 10.15 -1.45 10.18
CA ALA A 190 8.70 -1.59 10.07
C ALA A 190 8.03 -1.56 11.46
N CYS A 191 8.55 -2.36 12.39
CA CYS A 191 8.06 -2.43 13.76
C CYS A 191 8.28 -1.12 14.52
N GLU A 192 9.45 -0.48 14.35
CA GLU A 192 9.74 0.83 14.97
C GLU A 192 8.74 1.90 14.51
N LEU A 193 8.48 2.00 13.21
CA LEU A 193 7.56 2.97 12.64
C LEU A 193 6.11 2.71 13.08
N ALA A 194 5.66 1.46 13.01
CA ALA A 194 4.31 1.09 13.42
C ALA A 194 4.08 1.32 14.92
N LYS A 195 5.07 0.96 15.76
CA LYS A 195 5.01 1.16 17.20
C LYS A 195 4.99 2.64 17.57
N ARG A 196 5.87 3.45 16.98
CA ARG A 196 5.88 4.91 17.20
C ARG A 196 4.53 5.53 16.87
N ALA A 197 3.98 5.23 15.69
CA ALA A 197 2.68 5.77 15.28
C ALA A 197 1.53 5.35 16.22
N PHE A 198 1.58 4.11 16.71
CA PHE A 198 0.60 3.59 17.66
C PHE A 198 0.70 4.26 19.04
N ASP A 199 1.91 4.36 19.58
CA ASP A 199 2.18 4.96 20.89
C ASP A 199 1.84 6.47 20.89
N ASP A 200 2.25 7.20 19.85
CA ASP A 200 1.93 8.63 19.68
C ASP A 200 0.42 8.87 19.58
N ALA A 201 -0.30 7.99 18.88
CA ALA A 201 -1.75 8.09 18.76
C ALA A 201 -2.49 7.73 20.05
N ILE A 202 -1.99 6.77 20.85
CA ILE A 202 -2.53 6.47 22.18
C ILE A 202 -2.41 7.68 23.10
N ALA A 203 -1.27 8.36 23.10
CA ALA A 203 -1.02 9.51 23.97
C ALA A 203 -2.02 10.65 23.77
N GLU A 204 -2.56 10.78 22.56
CA GLU A 204 -3.49 11.85 22.15
C GLU A 204 -4.93 11.35 21.91
N LEU A 205 -5.23 10.08 22.23
CA LEU A 205 -6.50 9.45 21.91
C LEU A 205 -7.68 10.09 22.64
N ASP A 206 -7.46 10.54 23.88
CA ASP A 206 -8.48 11.20 24.72
C ASP A 206 -8.91 12.57 24.17
N ASN A 207 -8.14 13.15 23.25
CA ASN A 207 -8.41 14.46 22.63
C ASN A 207 -9.24 14.37 21.34
N LEU A 208 -9.60 13.15 20.90
CA LEU A 208 -10.36 12.94 19.67
C LEU A 208 -11.85 13.27 19.81
N SER A 209 -12.42 13.84 18.75
CA SER A 209 -13.87 13.95 18.60
C SER A 209 -14.50 12.58 18.29
N SER A 210 -15.79 12.40 18.62
CA SER A 210 -16.53 11.15 18.39
C SER A 210 -16.50 10.67 16.94
N ASP A 211 -16.43 11.62 16.00
CA ASP A 211 -16.54 11.36 14.57
C ASP A 211 -15.22 10.82 14.01
N SER A 212 -14.08 11.30 14.50
CA SER A 212 -12.74 10.81 14.09
C SER A 212 -12.26 9.61 14.92
N TYR A 213 -12.86 9.37 16.08
CA TYR A 213 -12.48 8.28 16.98
C TYR A 213 -12.59 6.91 16.32
N LYS A 214 -13.70 6.64 15.61
CA LYS A 214 -13.93 5.33 14.98
C LYS A 214 -12.90 5.01 13.90
N ASP A 215 -12.60 5.97 13.03
CA ASP A 215 -11.66 5.78 11.93
C ASP A 215 -10.23 5.62 12.45
N SER A 216 -9.85 6.45 13.43
CA SER A 216 -8.51 6.41 14.03
C SER A 216 -8.26 5.10 14.77
N THR A 217 -9.21 4.67 15.60
CA THR A 217 -9.10 3.41 16.35
C THR A 217 -9.10 2.17 15.45
N LEU A 218 -9.83 2.18 14.33
CA LEU A 218 -9.78 1.11 13.34
C LEU A 218 -8.38 0.99 12.72
N ILE A 219 -7.73 2.10 12.38
CA ILE A 219 -6.37 2.07 11.80
C ILE A 219 -5.32 1.68 12.85
N MET A 220 -5.46 2.16 14.09
CA MET A 220 -4.59 1.74 15.20
C MET A 220 -4.70 0.25 15.47
N GLN A 221 -5.90 -0.34 15.33
CA GLN A 221 -6.09 -1.78 15.43
C GLN A 221 -5.28 -2.52 14.36
N LEU A 222 -5.30 -2.05 13.10
CA LEU A 222 -4.51 -2.65 12.02
C LEU A 222 -3.00 -2.55 12.26
N LEU A 223 -2.52 -1.43 12.81
CA LEU A 223 -1.12 -1.29 13.23
C LEU A 223 -0.74 -2.31 14.30
N ARG A 224 -1.59 -2.50 15.31
CA ARG A 224 -1.38 -3.49 16.38
C ARG A 224 -1.38 -4.92 15.84
N ASP A 225 -2.28 -5.22 14.91
CA ASP A 225 -2.38 -6.56 14.30
C ASP A 225 -1.12 -6.88 13.51
N ASN A 226 -0.61 -5.93 12.73
CA ASN A 226 0.67 -6.05 12.02
C ASN A 226 1.84 -6.25 13.00
N LEU A 227 1.95 -5.45 14.07
CA LEU A 227 3.00 -5.59 15.08
C LEU A 227 2.96 -6.97 15.74
N THR A 228 1.77 -7.49 16.04
CA THR A 228 1.62 -8.82 16.65
C THR A 228 2.12 -9.91 15.70
N LEU A 229 1.73 -9.84 14.42
CA LEU A 229 2.18 -10.78 13.39
C LEU A 229 3.70 -10.75 13.21
N TRP A 230 4.28 -9.57 13.08
CA TRP A 230 5.71 -9.42 12.78
C TRP A 230 6.60 -9.77 13.98
N THR A 231 6.14 -9.49 15.20
CA THR A 231 6.89 -9.89 16.41
C THR A 231 6.88 -11.39 16.63
N SER A 232 5.78 -12.09 16.29
CA SER A 232 5.76 -13.55 16.31
C SER A 232 6.67 -14.19 15.26
N ASP A 233 6.73 -13.61 14.05
CA ASP A 233 7.62 -14.10 12.99
C ASP A 233 9.11 -13.98 13.40
N THR A 234 9.51 -12.85 14.00
CA THR A 234 10.89 -12.67 14.49
C THR A 234 11.27 -13.53 15.71
N GLN A 235 10.30 -14.01 16.49
CA GLN A 235 10.56 -14.92 17.61
C GLN A 235 10.63 -16.40 17.17
N GLY A 236 10.02 -16.75 16.03
CA GLY A 236 10.04 -18.11 15.48
C GLY A 236 11.36 -18.54 14.85
N ASP A 237 12.21 -17.60 14.43
CA ASP A 237 13.51 -17.87 13.80
C ASP A 237 14.71 -17.88 14.79
N GLY A 238 14.45 -17.78 16.11
CA GLY A 238 15.48 -17.60 17.15
C GLY A 238 15.66 -18.74 18.17
N GLU A 239 14.84 -19.81 18.13
CA GLU A 239 14.96 -20.94 19.08
C GLU A 239 15.31 -22.24 18.33
N GLY A 240 16.57 -22.36 17.91
CA GLY A 240 17.02 -23.55 17.20
C GLY A 240 18.52 -23.61 16.97
N GLU A 241 19.34 -23.35 17.99
CA GLU A 241 20.73 -23.82 18.11
C GLU A 241 21.30 -23.34 19.46
N GLN A 242 20.88 -23.97 20.56
CA GLN A 242 21.75 -24.08 21.73
C GLN A 242 22.64 -25.29 21.47
N GLU A 243 23.89 -25.02 21.05
CA GLU A 243 24.98 -26.00 21.12
C GLU A 243 25.00 -26.59 22.53
N GLU A 244 24.69 -27.89 22.63
CA GLU A 244 25.02 -28.71 23.80
C GLU A 244 26.55 -28.70 23.96
N THR A 245 27.06 -27.80 24.78
CA THR A 245 28.41 -27.94 25.31
C THR A 245 28.41 -29.06 26.34
N GLU A 246 28.82 -30.26 25.94
CA GLU A 246 29.19 -31.36 26.83
C GLU A 246 30.23 -30.87 27.86
N PRO A 247 30.02 -31.08 29.18
CA PRO A 247 31.12 -30.97 30.12
C PRO A 247 31.92 -32.27 30.09
N ALA A 248 33.21 -32.10 29.78
CA ALA A 248 34.24 -33.11 29.76
C ALA A 248 34.30 -33.94 31.07
N ALA A 249 34.47 -35.24 30.89
CA ALA A 249 34.82 -36.17 31.96
C ALA A 249 36.18 -35.82 32.58
N GLU A 250 36.20 -35.55 33.88
CA GLU A 250 37.43 -35.62 34.68
C GLU A 250 37.45 -36.88 35.55
N LYS A 251 38.53 -37.63 35.35
CA LYS A 251 38.96 -38.81 36.09
C LYS A 251 39.58 -38.39 37.43
N ASN A 252 39.09 -39.01 38.50
CA ASN A 252 39.81 -39.63 39.64
C ASN A 252 39.10 -39.36 40.97
#